data_AF-A0A3M1LTJ8-F1
#
_entry.id   AF-A0A3M1LTJ8-F1
#
_cell.length_a   1.000
_cell.length_b   1.000
_cell.length_c   1.000
_cell.angle_alpha   90.00
_cell.angle_beta   90.00
_cell.angle_gamma   90.00
#
_symmetry.space_group_name_H-M   'P 1'
#
loop_
_entity.id
_entity.type
_entity.pdbx_description
1 polymer ?
#
loop_
_entity_poly.entity_id
_entity_poly.type
_entity_poly.pdbx_seq_one_letter_code
_entity_poly.pdbx_strand_id
1 'polypeptide(L)'
;MNSLRTNYLRSFFLALGTVILLYGSTLLALIVRLPSDGYGVHFSREGIVVDQAAPVGPLQVGDVIVGIADHPVSADLMQPRQWYQRLFTKGERSLLYQVRRGGETWVLTVDLAHLLLGPLLAHVGVLYLLGLIFVLSGLLVAFHRGGRRGDRASRLIAATFLLEGLNLFTNMTNAAGANLAVAFFWITIPVDVISFWLVLSLFLHSFLVFPEEVTWVRHRPWVVPIIHLVNPLVSGLGSGMLGGGEVLPTRAILFRLSYPIGGLMLLTGVGRLLYLHRTTRRPLVRNQVRWLIWGLVVGTLPWLLLFNLPVILSGEPLLPLGLTMMPLIAIPITFTFAVTRYRLLSIDRLINRSLVYGALSLVLIVFYFAAVAFFSRMVQIMAAGVEDTTIVFLSTLLVALLFLPARQRIQAAIDRTFYRHKIAFQQVPVQVGRELSTTLLFDQLTLLLTEHLPQRLEIAGAVLYILDEEASQFTPHGSLGGEPIPAQAPFLTPLRDAGRPLVWTGD
;
A
#
# COMPACT_ATOMS: atom_id res chain seq x y z
N MET A 1 19.32 9.75 -25.27
CA MET A 1 18.71 10.62 -24.23
C MET A 1 17.56 9.99 -23.43
N ASN A 2 16.65 9.19 -24.02
CA ASN A 2 15.52 8.61 -23.26
C ASN A 2 15.90 7.53 -22.22
N SER A 3 16.92 6.69 -22.48
CA SER A 3 17.36 5.65 -21.52
C SER A 3 17.97 6.22 -20.25
N LEU A 4 18.79 7.27 -20.38
CA LEU A 4 19.45 7.94 -19.25
C LEU A 4 18.42 8.55 -18.29
N ARG A 5 17.42 9.29 -18.82
CA ARG A 5 16.36 9.91 -18.00
C ARG A 5 15.52 8.88 -17.23
N THR A 6 15.22 7.74 -17.84
CA THR A 6 14.51 6.63 -17.18
C THR A 6 15.34 6.00 -16.06
N ASN A 7 16.66 5.88 -16.24
CA ASN A 7 17.54 5.37 -15.19
C ASN A 7 17.64 6.33 -14.00
N TYR A 8 17.79 7.64 -14.24
CA TYR A 8 17.80 8.65 -13.15
C TYR A 8 16.52 8.64 -12.32
N LEU A 9 15.35 8.53 -12.96
CA LEU A 9 14.08 8.47 -12.26
C LEU A 9 13.95 7.22 -11.39
N ARG A 10 14.41 6.05 -11.87
CA ARG A 10 14.40 4.82 -11.07
C ARG A 10 15.33 4.91 -9.87
N SER A 11 16.54 5.44 -10.07
CA SER A 11 17.48 5.69 -8.98
C SER A 11 16.90 6.67 -7.95
N PHE A 12 16.17 7.69 -8.41
CA PHE A 12 15.47 8.62 -7.51
C PHE A 12 14.41 7.91 -6.65
N PHE A 13 13.51 7.11 -7.24
CA PHE A 13 12.49 6.39 -6.46
C PHE A 13 13.11 5.36 -5.51
N LEU A 14 14.19 4.69 -5.92
CA LEU A 14 14.92 3.77 -5.04
C LEU A 14 15.56 4.50 -3.87
N ALA A 15 16.24 5.61 -4.12
CA ALA A 15 16.85 6.43 -3.08
C ALA A 15 15.79 6.97 -2.12
N LEU A 16 14.70 7.53 -2.65
CA LEU A 16 13.59 8.04 -1.85
C LEU A 16 12.96 6.94 -0.99
N GLY A 17 12.63 5.79 -1.57
CA GLY A 17 12.09 4.65 -0.81
C GLY A 17 13.06 4.14 0.25
N THR A 18 14.37 4.09 -0.05
CA THR A 18 15.40 3.69 0.92
C THR A 18 15.48 4.68 2.08
N VAL A 19 15.46 5.99 1.81
CA VAL A 19 15.46 7.03 2.85
C VAL A 19 14.21 6.92 3.73
N ILE A 20 13.03 6.69 3.15
CA ILE A 20 11.78 6.52 3.91
C ILE A 20 11.83 5.25 4.79
N LEU A 21 12.36 4.13 4.28
CA LEU A 21 12.54 2.91 5.07
C LEU A 21 13.54 3.10 6.21
N LEU A 22 14.65 3.80 5.96
CA LEU A 22 15.64 4.13 6.98
C LEU A 22 15.03 5.05 8.05
N TYR A 23 14.26 6.06 7.65
CA TYR A 23 13.53 6.93 8.57
C TYR A 23 12.57 6.13 9.45
N GLY A 24 11.69 5.32 8.86
CA GLY A 24 10.73 4.49 9.61
C GLY A 24 11.39 3.48 10.53
N SER A 25 12.47 2.83 10.07
CA SER A 25 13.22 1.85 10.88
C SER A 25 13.98 2.52 12.03
N THR A 26 14.51 3.73 11.80
CA THR A 26 15.16 4.52 12.86
C THR A 26 14.16 4.96 13.90
N LEU A 27 12.97 5.44 13.50
CA LEU A 27 11.90 5.79 14.43
C LEU A 27 11.44 4.56 15.23
N LEU A 28 11.23 3.42 14.58
CA LEU A 28 10.87 2.17 15.27
C LEU A 28 11.95 1.79 16.30
N ALA A 29 13.23 1.85 15.92
CA ALA A 29 14.33 1.53 16.83
C ALA A 29 14.38 2.50 18.02
N LEU A 30 14.10 3.78 17.82
CA LEU A 30 14.00 4.77 18.91
C LEU A 30 12.81 4.47 19.83
N ILE A 31 11.64 4.16 19.28
CA ILE A 31 10.43 3.82 20.05
C ILE A 31 10.65 2.57 20.91
N VAL A 32 11.33 1.54 20.37
CA VAL A 32 11.65 0.32 21.12
C VAL A 32 12.66 0.59 22.25
N ARG A 33 13.63 1.48 22.01
CA ARG A 33 14.73 1.74 22.94
C ARG A 33 14.41 2.75 24.04
N LEU A 34 13.51 3.69 23.78
CA LEU A 34 13.17 4.75 24.73
C LEU A 34 12.00 4.31 25.62
N PRO A 35 11.97 4.73 26.88
CA PRO A 35 10.83 4.48 27.75
C PRO A 35 9.66 5.36 27.30
N SER A 36 8.45 4.84 27.39
CA SER A 36 7.23 5.49 26.92
C SER A 36 6.13 5.43 27.98
N ASP A 37 5.24 6.41 27.95
CA ASP A 37 4.00 6.38 28.73
C ASP A 37 2.96 5.39 28.16
N GLY A 38 3.12 4.95 26.90
CA GLY A 38 2.29 3.93 26.27
C GLY A 38 0.90 4.40 25.80
N TYR A 39 0.59 5.69 25.88
CA TYR A 39 -0.71 6.24 25.47
C TYR A 39 -0.70 6.67 24.00
N GLY A 40 -1.72 6.28 23.25
CA GLY A 40 -1.93 6.82 21.91
C GLY A 40 -2.53 8.22 22.01
N VAL A 41 -1.96 9.19 21.29
CA VAL A 41 -2.33 10.60 21.42
C VAL A 41 -2.44 11.35 20.10
N HIS A 42 -3.10 12.50 20.12
CA HIS A 42 -3.00 13.53 19.08
C HIS A 42 -2.83 14.92 19.67
N PHE A 43 -2.26 15.85 18.89
CA PHE A 43 -2.12 17.24 19.28
C PHE A 43 -3.39 18.04 18.95
N SER A 44 -3.96 18.70 19.95
CA SER A 44 -5.07 19.65 19.82
C SER A 44 -4.57 21.10 19.91
N ARG A 45 -5.49 22.06 19.91
CA ARG A 45 -5.18 23.48 20.13
C ARG A 45 -4.68 23.75 21.55
N GLU A 46 -5.16 23.00 22.54
CA GLU A 46 -4.94 23.28 23.97
C GLU A 46 -3.82 22.45 24.59
N GLY A 47 -3.43 21.34 23.96
CA GLY A 47 -2.44 20.40 24.49
C GLY A 47 -2.41 19.11 23.69
N ILE A 48 -2.06 18.02 24.36
CA ILE A 48 -2.08 16.66 23.78
C ILE A 48 -3.28 15.91 24.33
N VAL A 49 -4.11 15.38 23.45
CA VAL A 49 -5.31 14.63 23.83
C VAL A 49 -4.98 13.14 23.80
N VAL A 50 -5.38 12.44 24.86
CA VAL A 50 -5.27 10.98 24.93
C VAL A 50 -6.40 10.35 24.12
N ASP A 51 -6.05 9.66 23.04
CA ASP A 51 -6.99 8.93 22.17
C ASP A 51 -7.18 7.50 22.63
N GLN A 52 -6.13 6.90 23.17
CA GLN A 52 -6.08 5.48 23.49
C GLN A 52 -5.37 5.29 24.82
N ALA A 53 -6.05 4.62 25.74
CA ALA A 53 -5.52 4.30 27.05
C ALA A 53 -4.39 3.26 26.96
N ALA A 54 -3.33 3.45 27.73
CA ALA A 54 -2.35 2.41 28.00
C ALA A 54 -2.98 1.28 28.82
N PRO A 55 -2.42 0.05 28.79
CA PRO A 55 -2.93 -1.07 29.59
C PRO A 55 -2.92 -0.80 31.10
N VAL A 56 -1.97 0.01 31.56
CA VAL A 56 -1.79 0.38 32.97
C VAL A 56 -1.41 1.85 33.03
N GLY A 57 -2.12 2.61 33.87
CA GLY A 57 -1.73 3.96 34.28
C GLY A 57 -2.94 4.88 34.51
N PRO A 58 -2.69 6.14 34.94
CA PRO A 58 -3.72 7.01 35.47
C PRO A 58 -4.45 7.89 34.44
N LEU A 59 -3.97 7.94 33.19
CA LEU A 59 -4.56 8.77 32.14
C LEU A 59 -5.77 8.06 31.51
N GLN A 60 -6.79 8.83 31.16
CA GLN A 60 -8.03 8.37 30.56
C GLN A 60 -8.19 8.92 29.14
N VAL A 61 -8.94 8.24 28.29
CA VAL A 61 -9.28 8.75 26.96
C VAL A 61 -10.04 10.06 27.10
N GLY A 62 -9.65 11.07 26.33
CA GLY A 62 -10.19 12.43 26.40
C GLY A 62 -9.43 13.38 27.34
N ASP A 63 -8.50 12.87 28.15
CA ASP A 63 -7.61 13.72 28.96
C ASP A 63 -6.77 14.64 28.06
N VAL A 64 -6.64 15.90 28.45
CA VAL A 64 -5.78 16.87 27.75
C VAL A 64 -4.53 17.14 28.57
N ILE A 65 -3.39 16.61 28.15
CA ILE A 65 -2.07 16.84 28.74
C ILE A 65 -1.61 18.26 28.35
N VAL A 66 -1.45 19.11 29.36
CA VAL A 66 -1.01 20.51 29.21
C VAL A 66 0.43 20.72 29.66
N GLY A 67 0.98 19.80 30.47
CA GLY A 67 2.37 19.85 30.96
C GLY A 67 2.96 18.47 31.25
N ILE A 68 4.27 18.32 31.06
CA ILE A 68 5.05 17.10 31.37
C ILE A 68 6.35 17.52 32.05
N ALA A 69 6.71 16.88 33.17
CA ALA A 69 7.96 17.10 33.90
C ALA A 69 8.20 18.60 34.25
N ASP A 70 7.16 19.23 34.79
CA ASP A 70 7.08 20.66 35.15
C ASP A 70 7.21 21.65 33.98
N HIS A 71 7.11 21.15 32.75
CA HIS A 71 7.22 21.97 31.54
C HIS A 71 5.90 22.00 30.77
N PRO A 72 5.37 23.19 30.40
CA PRO A 72 4.20 23.28 29.54
C PRO A 72 4.46 22.60 28.19
N VAL A 73 3.53 21.79 27.72
CA VAL A 73 3.63 21.06 26.44
C VAL A 73 3.70 22.02 25.26
N SER A 74 3.06 23.19 25.35
CA SER A 74 3.05 24.19 24.27
C SER A 74 4.41 24.87 24.04
N ALA A 75 5.28 24.83 25.04
CA ALA A 75 6.59 25.48 24.98
C ALA A 75 7.61 24.59 24.26
N ASP A 76 8.53 25.22 23.53
CA ASP A 76 9.74 24.58 23.01
C ASP A 76 9.54 23.42 22.00
N LEU A 77 8.32 23.20 21.52
CA LEU A 77 7.99 22.10 20.61
C LEU A 77 8.80 22.07 19.31
N MET A 78 9.13 23.24 18.78
CA MET A 78 9.90 23.38 17.53
C MET A 78 11.41 23.49 17.77
N GLN A 79 11.87 23.54 19.02
CA GLN A 79 13.31 23.56 19.31
C GLN A 79 13.90 22.15 19.16
N PRO A 80 14.89 21.95 18.27
CA PRO A 80 15.43 20.62 18.00
C PRO A 80 15.95 19.93 19.26
N ARG A 81 15.45 18.72 19.53
CA ARG A 81 15.88 17.82 20.61
C ARG A 81 15.73 18.34 22.05
N GLN A 82 15.12 19.50 22.28
CA GLN A 82 15.03 20.06 23.62
C GLN A 82 14.15 19.19 24.54
N TRP A 83 12.99 18.78 24.05
CA TRP A 83 12.12 17.82 24.75
C TRP A 83 12.76 16.45 24.93
N TYR A 84 13.49 15.96 23.92
CA TYR A 84 14.25 14.72 24.04
C TYR A 84 15.25 14.78 25.21
N GLN A 85 16.00 15.88 25.31
CA GLN A 85 16.96 16.08 26.40
C GLN A 85 16.25 16.14 27.75
N ARG A 86 15.14 16.88 27.87
CA ARG A 86 14.39 16.99 29.11
C ARG A 86 13.85 15.65 29.60
N LEU A 87 13.26 14.87 28.70
CA LEU A 87 12.56 13.63 29.06
C LEU A 87 13.50 12.44 29.32
N PHE A 88 14.64 12.38 28.63
CA PHE A 88 15.46 11.16 28.62
C PHE A 88 16.85 11.28 29.26
N THR A 89 17.29 12.48 29.68
CA THR A 89 18.63 12.63 30.29
C THR A 89 18.67 12.33 31.79
N LYS A 90 17.59 12.58 32.52
CA LYS A 90 17.54 12.42 33.98
C LYS A 90 17.31 10.98 34.45
N GLY A 91 16.94 10.06 33.55
CA GLY A 91 16.67 8.66 33.89
C GLY A 91 15.47 8.45 34.82
N GLU A 92 14.56 9.44 34.89
CA GLU A 92 13.36 9.37 35.72
C GLU A 92 12.42 8.26 35.19
N ARG A 93 12.01 7.36 36.10
CA ARG A 93 11.07 6.26 35.78
C ARG A 93 9.60 6.70 35.79
N SER A 94 9.32 7.85 36.38
CA SER A 94 7.97 8.39 36.54
C SER A 94 8.03 9.89 36.33
N LEU A 95 7.12 10.43 35.52
CA LEU A 95 7.02 11.87 35.28
C LEU A 95 5.68 12.40 35.79
N LEU A 96 5.68 13.67 36.21
CA LEU A 96 4.46 14.38 36.56
C LEU A 96 3.81 14.95 35.28
N TYR A 97 2.55 14.57 35.08
CA TYR A 97 1.70 15.05 34.00
C TYR A 97 0.66 16.01 34.57
N GLN A 98 0.58 17.20 33.98
CA GLN A 98 -0.51 18.14 34.24
C GLN A 98 -1.59 17.91 33.19
N VAL A 99 -2.78 17.52 33.63
CA VAL A 99 -3.85 17.00 32.78
C VAL A 99 -5.14 17.74 33.07
N ARG A 100 -5.82 18.23 32.03
CA ARG A 100 -7.15 18.81 32.14
C ARG A 100 -8.19 17.72 31.88
N ARG A 101 -9.04 17.45 32.88
CA ARG A 101 -10.14 16.47 32.85
C ARG A 101 -11.39 17.12 33.41
N GLY A 102 -12.47 17.19 32.63
CA GLY A 102 -13.74 17.79 33.07
C GLY A 102 -13.66 19.29 33.44
N GLY A 103 -12.68 20.02 32.89
CA GLY A 103 -12.44 21.44 33.21
C GLY A 103 -11.50 21.69 34.39
N GLU A 104 -11.21 20.67 35.20
CA GLU A 104 -10.26 20.74 36.30
C GLU A 104 -8.87 20.26 35.87
N THR A 105 -7.82 20.78 36.52
CA THR A 105 -6.44 20.38 36.25
C THR A 105 -5.95 19.43 37.34
N TRP A 106 -5.57 18.22 36.94
CA TRP A 106 -5.04 17.17 37.77
C TRP A 106 -3.55 17.02 37.54
N VAL A 107 -2.80 16.73 38.61
CA VAL A 107 -1.39 16.35 38.52
C VAL A 107 -1.30 14.85 38.77
N LEU A 108 -0.89 14.11 37.76
CA LEU A 108 -0.83 12.65 37.78
C LEU A 108 0.60 12.18 37.59
N THR A 109 1.03 11.22 38.40
CA THR A 109 2.32 10.56 38.23
C THR A 109 2.16 9.42 37.22
N VAL A 110 2.85 9.52 36.08
CA VAL A 110 2.80 8.52 35.00
C VAL A 110 4.14 7.83 34.90
N ASP A 111 4.12 6.51 35.00
CA ASP A 111 5.31 5.69 34.86
C ASP A 111 5.70 5.54 33.40
N LEU A 112 6.99 5.70 33.13
CA LEU A 112 7.59 5.43 31.83
C LEU A 112 8.19 4.02 31.83
N ALA A 113 7.70 3.19 30.91
CA ALA A 113 8.19 1.83 30.72
C ALA A 113 8.51 1.58 29.24
N HIS A 114 9.36 0.60 28.97
CA HIS A 114 9.50 0.13 27.59
C HIS A 114 8.19 -0.51 27.15
N LEU A 115 7.74 -0.17 25.93
CA LEU A 115 6.53 -0.71 25.35
C LEU A 115 6.60 -2.24 25.32
N LEU A 116 5.63 -2.89 26.00
CA LEU A 116 5.45 -4.33 25.93
C LEU A 116 5.16 -4.74 24.47
N LEU A 117 5.53 -5.97 24.12
CA LEU A 117 5.41 -6.48 22.75
C LEU A 117 3.96 -6.40 22.23
N GLY A 118 2.96 -6.67 23.07
CA GLY A 118 1.54 -6.60 22.69
C GLY A 118 1.09 -5.19 22.27
N PRO A 119 1.13 -4.18 23.17
CA PRO A 119 0.83 -2.79 22.84
C PRO A 119 1.68 -2.23 21.71
N LEU A 120 2.97 -2.59 21.64
CA LEU A 120 3.85 -2.19 20.54
C LEU A 120 3.31 -2.70 19.21
N LEU A 121 2.95 -3.98 19.11
CA LEU A 121 2.42 -4.56 17.88
C LEU A 121 1.04 -4.00 17.53
N ALA A 122 0.17 -3.77 18.52
CA ALA A 122 -1.21 -3.33 18.31
C ALA A 122 -1.31 -1.89 17.77
N HIS A 123 -0.40 -1.00 18.17
CA HIS A 123 -0.47 0.42 17.82
C HIS A 123 0.63 0.82 16.83
N VAL A 124 1.89 0.64 17.24
CA VAL A 124 3.07 1.03 16.48
C VAL A 124 3.34 0.05 15.32
N GLY A 125 3.19 -1.25 15.59
CA GLY A 125 3.43 -2.32 14.62
C GLY A 125 2.46 -2.30 13.44
N VAL A 126 1.20 -1.94 13.69
CA VAL A 126 0.18 -1.75 12.63
C VAL A 126 0.61 -0.65 11.66
N LEU A 127 0.96 0.53 12.18
CA LEU A 127 1.39 1.66 11.34
C LEU A 127 2.69 1.35 10.61
N TYR A 128 3.64 0.69 11.27
CA TYR A 128 4.89 0.26 10.64
C TYR A 128 4.65 -0.73 9.50
N LEU A 129 3.79 -1.73 9.71
CA LEU A 129 3.46 -2.72 8.70
C LEU A 129 2.75 -2.07 7.50
N LEU A 130 1.75 -1.22 7.74
CA LEU A 130 1.09 -0.47 6.68
C LEU A 130 2.09 0.41 5.92
N GLY A 131 2.93 1.17 6.62
CA GLY A 131 3.96 2.01 6.03
C GLY A 131 4.92 1.21 5.13
N LEU A 132 5.37 0.04 5.60
CA LEU A 132 6.21 -0.87 4.82
C LEU A 132 5.50 -1.32 3.53
N ILE A 133 4.22 -1.69 3.60
CA ILE A 133 3.45 -2.16 2.44
C ILE A 133 3.27 -1.05 1.42
N PHE A 134 2.94 0.16 1.87
CA PHE A 134 2.82 1.33 1.00
C PHE A 134 4.17 1.63 0.32
N VAL A 135 5.28 1.63 1.06
CA VAL A 135 6.61 1.87 0.47
C VAL A 135 7.00 0.80 -0.54
N LEU A 136 6.82 -0.49 -0.20
CA LEU A 136 7.15 -1.61 -1.09
C LEU A 136 6.27 -1.60 -2.35
N SER A 137 4.98 -1.29 -2.21
CA SER A 137 4.07 -1.17 -3.34
C SER A 137 4.45 0.03 -4.23
N GLY A 138 4.81 1.16 -3.62
CA GLY A 138 5.31 2.34 -4.33
C GLY A 138 6.58 2.04 -5.15
N LEU A 139 7.55 1.35 -4.54
CA LEU A 139 8.74 0.89 -5.24
C LEU A 139 8.38 -0.07 -6.38
N LEU A 140 7.54 -1.06 -6.13
CA LEU A 140 7.13 -2.02 -7.15
C LEU A 140 6.47 -1.33 -8.35
N VAL A 141 5.58 -0.36 -8.10
CA VAL A 141 4.93 0.45 -9.13
C VAL A 141 5.94 1.35 -9.87
N ALA A 142 6.93 1.93 -9.18
CA ALA A 142 7.98 2.75 -9.80
C ALA A 142 8.90 1.95 -10.74
N PHE A 143 9.17 0.69 -10.40
CA PHE A 143 9.99 -0.21 -11.22
C PHE A 143 9.21 -0.93 -12.32
N HIS A 144 7.88 -0.83 -12.31
CA HIS A 144 7.03 -1.45 -13.31
C HIS A 144 7.22 -0.82 -14.71
N ARG A 145 7.48 -1.66 -15.72
CA ARG A 145 7.69 -1.24 -17.12
C ARG A 145 6.35 -1.16 -17.85
N GLY A 146 5.70 0.00 -17.84
CA GLY A 146 4.62 0.33 -18.78
C GLY A 146 5.14 1.12 -19.99
N GLY A 147 4.46 1.04 -21.15
CA GLY A 147 4.78 1.87 -22.32
C GLY A 147 4.78 3.39 -22.04
N ARG A 148 5.21 4.23 -23.00
CA ARG A 148 5.49 5.69 -22.82
C ARG A 148 4.41 6.50 -22.06
N ARG A 149 3.11 6.22 -22.23
CA ARG A 149 2.01 6.89 -21.52
C ARG A 149 1.74 6.29 -20.13
N GLY A 150 2.05 5.01 -19.92
CA GLY A 150 1.91 4.34 -18.64
C GLY A 150 2.89 4.84 -17.58
N ASP A 151 4.08 5.26 -18.01
CA ASP A 151 5.19 5.66 -17.15
C ASP A 151 4.87 6.89 -16.26
N ARG A 152 4.04 7.84 -16.72
CA ARG A 152 3.66 9.01 -15.91
C ARG A 152 2.73 8.66 -14.74
N ALA A 153 1.66 7.94 -15.03
CA ALA A 153 0.69 7.49 -14.03
C ALA A 153 1.32 6.62 -12.94
N SER A 154 2.18 5.67 -13.35
CA SER A 154 2.87 4.79 -12.42
C SER A 154 3.77 5.59 -11.47
N ARG A 155 4.47 6.62 -11.95
CA ARG A 155 5.27 7.50 -11.09
C ARG A 155 4.45 8.29 -10.08
N LEU A 156 3.28 8.80 -10.46
CA LEU A 156 2.40 9.54 -9.54
C LEU A 156 1.86 8.63 -8.44
N ILE A 157 1.40 7.43 -8.80
CA ILE A 157 0.92 6.43 -7.85
C ILE A 157 2.06 5.97 -6.93
N ALA A 158 3.25 5.73 -7.48
CA ALA A 158 4.42 5.38 -6.70
C ALA A 158 4.79 6.48 -5.69
N ALA A 159 4.83 7.74 -6.11
CA ALA A 159 5.09 8.88 -5.22
C ALA A 159 4.02 9.00 -4.12
N THR A 160 2.75 8.79 -4.48
CA THR A 160 1.63 8.78 -3.52
C THR A 160 1.87 7.73 -2.43
N PHE A 161 2.21 6.49 -2.82
CA PHE A 161 2.43 5.41 -1.86
C PHE A 161 3.69 5.58 -1.02
N LEU A 162 4.77 6.09 -1.60
CA LEU A 162 5.97 6.40 -0.82
C LEU A 162 5.68 7.45 0.26
N LEU A 163 4.98 8.54 -0.09
CA LEU A 163 4.65 9.60 0.86
C LEU A 163 3.60 9.18 1.89
N GLU A 164 2.66 8.33 1.52
CA GLU A 164 1.74 7.72 2.49
C GLU A 164 2.49 6.84 3.48
N GLY A 165 3.44 6.03 3.01
CA GLY A 165 4.31 5.24 3.88
C GLY A 165 5.16 6.10 4.83
N LEU A 166 5.66 7.24 4.35
CA LEU A 166 6.34 8.23 5.19
C LEU A 166 5.40 8.80 6.27
N ASN A 167 4.17 9.18 5.90
CA ASN A 167 3.17 9.69 6.83
C ASN A 167 2.82 8.68 7.92
N LEU A 168 2.62 7.41 7.54
CA LEU A 168 2.34 6.32 8.48
C LEU A 168 3.48 6.08 9.46
N PHE A 169 4.74 6.12 9.00
CA PHE A 169 5.91 6.02 9.88
C PHE A 169 6.02 7.19 10.85
N THR A 170 5.75 8.42 10.39
CA THR A 170 5.76 9.61 11.23
C THR A 170 4.73 9.52 12.35
N ASN A 171 3.54 8.97 12.07
CA ASN A 171 2.48 8.82 13.06
C ASN A 171 2.74 7.73 14.12
N MET A 172 3.80 6.93 13.98
CA MET A 172 4.19 5.93 14.99
C MET A 172 4.56 6.56 16.33
N THR A 173 5.10 7.78 16.37
CA THR A 173 5.44 8.45 17.64
C THR A 173 4.20 8.81 18.44
N ASN A 174 3.13 9.24 17.75
CA ASN A 174 1.84 9.56 18.34
C ASN A 174 1.14 8.30 18.89
N ALA A 175 1.31 7.17 18.20
CA ALA A 175 0.80 5.88 18.63
C ALA A 175 1.65 5.22 19.74
N ALA A 176 2.87 5.70 19.97
CA ALA A 176 3.79 5.13 20.94
C ALA A 176 3.62 5.73 22.34
N GLY A 177 3.48 7.05 22.44
CA GLY A 177 3.33 7.75 23.71
C GLY A 177 3.32 9.28 23.58
N ALA A 178 2.74 9.98 24.55
CA ALA A 178 2.74 11.45 24.59
C ALA A 178 4.16 12.00 24.73
N ASN A 179 4.96 11.39 25.61
CA ASN A 179 6.36 11.75 25.81
C ASN A 179 7.19 11.63 24.52
N LEU A 180 6.98 10.57 23.74
CA LEU A 180 7.67 10.36 22.46
C LEU A 180 7.16 11.32 21.37
N ALA A 181 5.84 11.53 21.29
CA ALA A 181 5.23 12.47 20.36
C ALA A 181 5.82 13.88 20.51
N VAL A 182 5.99 14.34 21.75
CA VAL A 182 6.59 15.65 22.07
C VAL A 182 8.09 15.67 21.81
N ALA A 183 8.82 14.63 22.21
CA ALA A 183 10.27 14.55 22.02
C ALA A 183 10.69 14.68 20.55
N PHE A 184 9.87 14.17 19.63
CA PHE A 184 10.13 14.17 18.20
C PHE A 184 9.30 15.19 17.40
N PHE A 185 8.47 16.01 18.06
CA PHE A 185 7.56 16.95 17.41
C PHE A 185 8.21 17.81 16.33
N TRP A 186 9.39 18.38 16.64
CA TRP A 186 10.15 19.28 15.76
C TRP A 186 10.50 18.68 14.39
N ILE A 187 10.58 17.34 14.28
CA ILE A 187 10.86 16.63 13.03
C ILE A 187 9.62 15.91 12.48
N THR A 188 8.78 15.35 13.35
CA THR A 188 7.60 14.58 12.91
C THR A 188 6.52 15.49 12.34
N ILE A 189 6.23 16.64 12.97
CA ILE A 189 5.13 17.50 12.52
C ILE A 189 5.37 18.14 11.14
N PRO A 190 6.54 18.70 10.81
CA PRO A 190 6.78 19.20 9.46
C PRO A 190 6.66 18.10 8.39
N VAL A 191 7.15 16.89 8.70
CA VAL A 191 7.04 15.73 7.80
C VAL A 191 5.58 15.31 7.62
N ASP A 192 4.79 15.26 8.70
CA ASP A 192 3.37 14.94 8.69
C ASP A 192 2.59 15.94 7.83
N VAL A 193 2.79 17.25 8.04
CA VAL A 193 2.13 18.32 7.27
C VAL A 193 2.48 18.23 5.77
N ILE A 194 3.76 18.12 5.44
CA ILE A 194 4.21 18.09 4.03
C ILE A 194 3.73 16.82 3.33
N SER A 195 3.86 15.66 3.99
CA SER A 195 3.40 14.40 3.43
C SER A 195 1.89 14.42 3.23
N PHE A 196 1.10 14.92 4.18
CA PHE A 196 -0.35 15.05 4.06
C PHE A 196 -0.78 15.91 2.85
N TRP A 197 -0.17 17.10 2.69
CA TRP A 197 -0.43 17.97 1.53
C TRP A 197 -0.13 17.28 0.19
N LEU A 198 1.00 16.57 0.12
CA LEU A 198 1.44 15.92 -1.10
C LEU A 198 0.64 14.67 -1.42
N VAL A 199 0.31 13.83 -0.43
CA VAL A 199 -0.46 12.60 -0.63
C VAL A 199 -1.79 12.90 -1.30
N LEU A 200 -2.58 13.84 -0.76
CA LEU A 200 -3.93 14.12 -1.29
C LEU A 200 -3.90 14.78 -2.67
N SER A 201 -2.94 15.69 -2.89
CA SER A 201 -2.78 16.32 -4.19
C SER A 201 -2.25 15.34 -5.25
N LEU A 202 -1.33 14.43 -4.89
CA LEU A 202 -0.86 13.36 -5.76
C LEU A 202 -1.93 12.30 -6.04
N PHE A 203 -2.82 12.00 -5.08
CA PHE A 203 -3.97 11.13 -5.30
C PHE A 203 -4.89 11.71 -6.37
N LEU A 204 -5.28 12.98 -6.22
CA LEU A 204 -6.12 13.66 -7.21
C LEU A 204 -5.44 13.72 -8.57
N HIS A 205 -4.17 14.13 -8.62
CA HIS A 205 -3.41 14.18 -9.87
C HIS A 205 -3.30 12.78 -10.51
N SER A 206 -3.08 11.73 -9.73
CA SER A 206 -3.05 10.34 -10.22
C SER A 206 -4.37 9.96 -10.89
N PHE A 207 -5.51 10.29 -10.31
CA PHE A 207 -6.84 9.98 -10.88
C PHE A 207 -7.23 10.82 -12.10
N LEU A 208 -6.63 12.00 -12.25
CA LEU A 208 -6.80 12.81 -13.45
C LEU A 208 -5.97 12.28 -14.64
N VAL A 209 -4.91 11.52 -14.36
CA VAL A 209 -4.01 10.96 -15.38
C VAL A 209 -4.31 9.47 -15.65
N PHE A 210 -4.82 8.74 -14.66
CA PHE A 210 -5.07 7.30 -14.71
C PHE A 210 -6.46 6.94 -14.16
N PRO A 211 -7.20 5.97 -14.73
CA PRO A 211 -6.90 5.11 -15.91
C PRO A 211 -6.83 5.79 -17.28
N GLU A 212 -7.66 6.79 -17.52
CA GLU A 212 -7.67 7.56 -18.76
C GLU A 212 -7.45 9.05 -18.47
N GLU A 213 -6.46 9.63 -19.16
CA GLU A 213 -6.09 11.03 -19.02
C GLU A 213 -7.28 11.94 -19.34
N VAL A 214 -7.53 12.88 -18.44
CA VAL A 214 -8.55 13.89 -18.59
C VAL A 214 -8.12 14.92 -19.64
N THR A 215 -8.94 15.09 -20.68
CA THR A 215 -8.60 15.93 -21.84
C THR A 215 -8.34 17.38 -21.46
N TRP A 216 -9.10 17.97 -20.54
CA TRP A 216 -8.90 19.37 -20.15
C TRP A 216 -7.62 19.60 -19.35
N VAL A 217 -7.20 18.64 -18.52
CA VAL A 217 -5.90 18.71 -17.80
C VAL A 217 -4.73 18.69 -18.79
N ARG A 218 -4.88 17.95 -19.90
CA ARG A 218 -3.89 17.94 -20.99
C ARG A 218 -3.77 19.29 -21.72
N HIS A 219 -4.90 19.97 -21.95
CA HIS A 219 -4.90 21.28 -22.64
C HIS A 219 -4.60 22.45 -21.70
N ARG A 220 -4.77 22.27 -20.38
CA ARG A 220 -4.57 23.30 -19.35
C ARG A 220 -3.54 22.83 -18.32
N PRO A 221 -2.24 22.78 -18.66
CA PRO A 221 -1.20 22.27 -17.76
C PRO A 221 -1.04 23.08 -16.46
N TRP A 222 -1.45 24.36 -16.46
CA TRP A 222 -1.44 25.23 -15.29
C TRP A 222 -2.37 24.78 -14.14
N VAL A 223 -3.30 23.86 -14.38
CA VAL A 223 -4.15 23.27 -13.33
C VAL A 223 -3.34 22.36 -12.40
N VAL A 224 -2.29 21.70 -12.90
CA VAL A 224 -1.45 20.78 -12.11
C VAL A 224 -0.78 21.47 -10.92
N PRO A 225 -0.06 22.59 -11.08
CA PRO A 225 0.52 23.29 -9.92
C PRO A 225 -0.56 23.80 -8.96
N ILE A 226 -1.75 24.20 -9.44
CA ILE A 226 -2.86 24.63 -8.56
C ILE A 226 -3.30 23.47 -7.65
N ILE A 227 -3.43 22.25 -8.18
CA ILE A 227 -3.79 21.07 -7.39
C ILE A 227 -2.79 20.81 -6.26
N HIS A 228 -1.49 20.99 -6.52
CA HIS A 228 -0.45 20.77 -5.52
C HIS A 228 -0.26 21.94 -4.55
N LEU A 229 -0.59 23.17 -4.96
CA LEU A 229 -0.34 24.37 -4.17
C LEU A 229 -1.56 24.87 -3.39
N VAL A 230 -2.78 24.55 -3.80
CA VAL A 230 -3.99 25.12 -3.15
C VAL A 230 -4.07 24.76 -1.67
N ASN A 231 -3.79 23.50 -1.29
CA ASN A 231 -3.82 23.08 0.11
C ASN A 231 -2.72 23.75 0.95
N PRO A 232 -1.42 23.67 0.58
CA PRO A 232 -0.37 24.33 1.36
C PRO A 232 -0.51 25.86 1.41
N LEU A 233 -0.96 26.50 0.33
CA LEU A 233 -1.15 27.96 0.33
C LEU A 233 -2.30 28.37 1.25
N VAL A 234 -3.48 27.75 1.13
CA VAL A 234 -4.63 28.13 1.94
C VAL A 234 -4.42 27.77 3.41
N SER A 235 -4.00 26.55 3.70
CA SER A 235 -3.80 26.11 5.08
C SER A 235 -2.57 26.75 5.73
N GLY A 236 -1.47 26.91 4.99
CA GLY A 236 -0.25 27.57 5.46
C GLY A 236 -0.47 29.05 5.75
N LEU A 237 -0.97 29.83 4.78
CA LEU A 237 -1.24 31.25 4.98
C LEU A 237 -2.34 31.47 6.03
N GLY A 238 -3.42 30.69 5.99
CA GLY A 238 -4.50 30.79 6.98
C GLY A 238 -4.03 30.48 8.40
N SER A 239 -3.16 29.49 8.57
CA SER A 239 -2.57 29.19 9.87
C SER A 239 -1.63 30.30 10.37
N GLY A 240 -0.83 30.91 9.49
CA GLY A 240 0.03 32.02 9.86
C GLY A 240 -0.76 33.27 10.28
N MET A 241 -1.91 33.53 9.66
CA MET A 241 -2.77 34.67 9.98
C MET A 241 -3.61 34.47 11.26
N LEU A 242 -4.16 33.28 11.46
CA LEU A 242 -5.12 33.01 12.54
C LEU A 242 -4.48 32.30 13.75
N GLY A 243 -3.26 31.81 13.61
CA GLY A 243 -2.55 30.97 14.59
C GLY A 243 -2.08 31.67 15.85
N GLY A 244 -2.06 33.01 15.87
CA GLY A 244 -1.70 33.79 17.06
C GLY A 244 -0.22 33.66 17.50
N GLY A 245 0.64 33.08 16.67
CA GLY A 245 2.09 32.95 16.93
C GLY A 245 2.49 31.73 17.79
N GLU A 246 1.54 31.04 18.41
CA GLU A 246 1.78 29.83 19.18
C GLU A 246 1.77 28.56 18.29
N VAL A 247 2.62 27.58 18.62
CA VAL A 247 2.82 26.38 17.79
C VAL A 247 1.56 25.50 17.70
N LEU A 248 0.94 25.17 18.84
CA LEU A 248 -0.22 24.26 18.88
C LEU A 248 -1.47 24.88 18.21
N PRO A 249 -1.88 26.14 18.49
CA PRO A 249 -2.97 26.78 17.78
C PRO A 249 -2.73 26.95 16.29
N THR A 250 -1.51 27.34 15.89
CA THR A 250 -1.13 27.45 14.47
C THR A 250 -1.29 26.10 13.77
N ARG A 251 -0.76 25.01 14.36
CA ARG A 251 -0.93 23.64 13.84
C ARG A 251 -2.41 23.26 13.75
N ALA A 252 -3.20 23.50 14.80
CA ALA A 252 -4.61 23.15 14.84
C ALA A 252 -5.40 23.84 13.72
N ILE A 253 -5.13 25.12 13.46
CA ILE A 253 -5.75 25.85 12.35
C ILE A 253 -5.28 25.33 11.00
N LEU A 254 -3.98 25.03 10.84
CA LEU A 254 -3.44 24.45 9.61
C LEU A 254 -4.23 23.19 9.23
N PHE A 255 -4.37 22.24 10.16
CA PHE A 255 -5.11 21.00 9.89
C PHE A 255 -6.63 21.24 9.76
N ARG A 256 -7.21 22.16 10.53
CA ARG A 256 -8.63 22.55 10.38
C ARG A 256 -8.96 23.06 8.97
N LEU A 257 -8.03 23.78 8.34
CA LEU A 257 -8.15 24.24 6.95
C LEU A 257 -7.75 23.15 5.94
N SER A 258 -6.73 22.36 6.25
CA SER A 258 -6.17 21.36 5.33
C SER A 258 -7.09 20.16 5.14
N TYR A 259 -7.73 19.66 6.20
CA TYR A 259 -8.63 18.51 6.14
C TYR A 259 -9.82 18.68 5.17
N PRO A 260 -10.61 19.77 5.19
CA PRO A 260 -11.72 19.92 4.25
C PRO A 260 -11.25 20.08 2.80
N ILE A 261 -10.12 20.78 2.56
CA ILE A 261 -9.53 20.90 1.22
C ILE A 261 -9.09 19.53 0.72
N GLY A 262 -8.39 18.78 1.56
CA GLY A 262 -7.96 17.42 1.30
C GLY A 262 -9.12 16.46 1.02
N GLY A 263 -10.18 16.54 1.84
CA GLY A 263 -11.42 15.80 1.64
C GLY A 263 -12.07 16.12 0.30
N LEU A 264 -12.13 17.39 -0.10
CA LEU A 264 -12.64 17.80 -1.40
C LEU A 264 -11.80 17.26 -2.56
N MET A 265 -10.47 17.25 -2.43
CA MET A 265 -9.57 16.64 -3.42
C MET A 265 -9.84 15.14 -3.58
N LEU A 266 -9.97 14.42 -2.46
CA LEU A 266 -10.28 13.00 -2.46
C LEU A 266 -11.65 12.72 -3.10
N LEU A 267 -12.68 13.47 -2.70
CA LEU A 267 -14.04 13.36 -3.25
C LEU A 267 -14.07 13.66 -4.76
N THR A 268 -13.32 14.66 -5.21
CA THR A 268 -13.19 14.97 -6.64
C THR A 268 -12.52 13.82 -7.39
N GLY A 269 -11.48 13.23 -6.80
CA GLY A 269 -10.79 12.06 -7.33
C GLY A 269 -11.69 10.82 -7.44
N VAL A 270 -12.42 10.50 -6.37
CA VAL A 270 -13.41 9.41 -6.34
C VAL A 270 -14.54 9.67 -7.33
N GLY A 271 -15.07 10.90 -7.38
CA GLY A 271 -16.09 11.32 -8.34
C GLY A 271 -15.63 11.13 -9.79
N ARG A 272 -14.37 11.45 -10.08
CA ARG A 272 -13.75 11.19 -11.40
C ARG A 272 -13.72 9.70 -11.74
N LEU A 273 -13.34 8.83 -10.80
CA LEU A 273 -13.35 7.37 -10.98
C LEU A 273 -14.78 6.85 -11.21
N LEU A 274 -15.75 7.29 -10.42
CA LEU A 274 -17.16 6.90 -10.58
C LEU A 274 -17.73 7.36 -11.92
N TYR A 275 -17.42 8.59 -12.34
CA TYR A 275 -17.79 9.10 -13.67
C TYR A 275 -17.18 8.22 -14.77
N LEU A 276 -15.89 7.85 -14.67
CA LEU A 276 -15.24 6.99 -15.65
C LEU A 276 -15.84 5.58 -15.67
N HIS A 277 -16.20 5.03 -14.51
CA HIS A 277 -16.84 3.72 -14.40
C HIS A 277 -18.17 3.65 -15.14
N ARG A 278 -18.94 4.75 -15.13
CA ARG A 278 -20.24 4.86 -15.78
C ARG A 278 -20.16 5.20 -17.27
N THR A 279 -19.14 5.95 -17.69
CA THR A 279 -19.06 6.50 -19.06
C THR A 279 -18.17 5.70 -20.01
N THR A 280 -17.14 5.01 -19.50
CA THR A 280 -16.20 4.32 -20.39
C THR A 280 -16.83 3.08 -21.03
N ARG A 281 -16.72 2.95 -22.36
CA ARG A 281 -17.13 1.76 -23.11
C ARG A 281 -16.03 0.72 -23.22
N ARG A 282 -14.80 1.03 -22.80
CA ARG A 282 -13.63 0.15 -22.87
C ARG A 282 -13.62 -0.83 -21.69
N PRO A 283 -13.77 -2.15 -21.92
CA PRO A 283 -13.84 -3.13 -20.83
C PRO A 283 -12.61 -3.13 -19.91
N LEU A 284 -11.41 -2.95 -20.48
CA LEU A 284 -10.15 -2.88 -19.74
C LEU A 284 -10.13 -1.71 -18.75
N VAL A 285 -10.53 -0.52 -19.18
CA VAL A 285 -10.56 0.70 -18.35
C VAL A 285 -11.60 0.56 -17.24
N ARG A 286 -12.79 0.03 -17.57
CA ARG A 286 -13.85 -0.20 -16.58
C ARG A 286 -13.41 -1.16 -15.48
N ASN A 287 -12.70 -2.22 -15.84
CA ASN A 287 -12.13 -3.16 -14.87
C ASN A 287 -11.04 -2.50 -14.01
N GLN A 288 -10.13 -1.71 -14.58
CA GLN A 288 -9.14 -0.94 -13.81
C GLN A 288 -9.81 -0.06 -12.76
N VAL A 289 -10.78 0.76 -13.18
CA VAL A 289 -11.53 1.64 -12.28
C VAL A 289 -12.24 0.86 -11.18
N ARG A 290 -12.84 -0.30 -11.51
CA ARG A 290 -13.51 -1.15 -10.52
C ARG A 290 -12.57 -1.58 -9.40
N TRP A 291 -11.34 -1.99 -9.72
CA TRP A 291 -10.34 -2.36 -8.71
C TRP A 291 -9.90 -1.18 -7.85
N LEU A 292 -9.71 0.00 -8.45
CA LEU A 292 -9.37 1.22 -7.72
C LEU A 292 -10.48 1.58 -6.72
N ILE A 293 -11.74 1.57 -7.18
CA ILE A 293 -12.91 1.84 -6.33
C ILE A 293 -12.98 0.82 -5.19
N TRP A 294 -12.86 -0.49 -5.46
CA TRP A 294 -12.86 -1.51 -4.41
C TRP A 294 -11.74 -1.29 -3.40
N GLY A 295 -10.54 -0.91 -3.85
CA GLY A 295 -9.43 -0.57 -2.95
C GLY A 295 -9.76 0.58 -2.00
N LEU A 296 -10.31 1.67 -2.53
CA LEU A 296 -10.70 2.83 -1.73
C LEU A 296 -11.87 2.50 -0.79
N VAL A 297 -12.89 1.79 -1.27
CA VAL A 297 -14.06 1.40 -0.48
C VAL A 297 -13.64 0.49 0.67
N VAL A 298 -12.95 -0.62 0.38
CA VAL A 298 -12.51 -1.57 1.41
C VAL A 298 -11.46 -0.96 2.31
N GLY A 299 -10.56 -0.14 1.76
CA GLY A 299 -9.46 0.44 2.53
C GLY A 299 -9.85 1.58 3.45
N THR A 300 -10.81 2.41 3.05
CA THR A 300 -11.10 3.66 3.76
C THR A 300 -12.40 3.61 4.57
N LEU A 301 -13.44 2.87 4.11
CA LEU A 301 -14.72 2.83 4.81
C LEU A 301 -14.66 2.26 6.24
N PRO A 302 -13.92 1.16 6.53
CA PRO A 302 -13.88 0.63 7.89
C PRO A 302 -13.35 1.67 8.90
N TRP A 303 -12.29 2.40 8.55
CA TRP A 303 -11.79 3.49 9.39
C TRP A 303 -12.78 4.66 9.50
N LEU A 304 -13.47 5.02 8.41
CA LEU A 304 -14.45 6.09 8.45
C LEU A 304 -15.65 5.72 9.34
N LEU A 305 -16.20 4.52 9.18
CA LEU A 305 -17.47 4.10 9.77
C LEU A 305 -17.32 3.48 11.18
N LEU A 306 -16.20 2.83 11.47
CA LEU A 306 -16.00 2.10 12.74
C LEU A 306 -15.10 2.85 13.72
N PHE A 307 -14.37 3.87 13.25
CA PHE A 307 -13.52 4.71 14.10
C PHE A 307 -13.98 6.17 14.09
N ASN A 308 -13.90 6.88 12.95
CA ASN A 308 -14.19 8.33 12.93
C ASN A 308 -15.64 8.68 13.26
N LEU A 309 -16.60 8.05 12.58
CA LEU A 309 -18.00 8.40 12.74
C LEU A 309 -18.50 8.14 14.18
N PRO A 310 -18.19 7.01 14.84
CA PRO A 310 -18.52 6.81 16.25
C PRO A 310 -17.84 7.81 17.18
N VAL A 311 -16.55 8.11 16.97
CA VAL A 311 -15.85 9.12 17.79
C VAL A 311 -16.54 10.49 17.69
N ILE A 312 -16.99 10.88 16.50
CA ILE A 312 -17.71 12.15 16.30
C ILE A 312 -19.09 12.14 16.97
N LEU A 313 -19.81 11.02 16.94
CA LEU A 313 -21.20 10.93 17.41
C LEU A 313 -21.33 10.62 18.90
N SER A 314 -20.50 9.70 19.41
CA SER A 314 -20.57 9.16 20.77
C SER A 314 -19.31 9.42 21.61
N GLY A 315 -18.26 10.02 21.04
CA GLY A 315 -16.98 10.27 21.74
C GLY A 315 -16.07 9.06 21.85
N GLU A 316 -16.57 7.85 21.59
CA GLU A 316 -15.82 6.60 21.66
C GLU A 316 -15.85 5.81 20.34
N PRO A 317 -14.74 5.17 19.93
CA PRO A 317 -14.68 4.34 18.73
C PRO A 317 -15.34 2.96 18.95
N LEU A 318 -15.97 2.40 17.91
CA LEU A 318 -16.53 1.03 17.97
C LEU A 318 -15.47 -0.06 17.96
N LEU A 319 -14.34 0.20 17.28
CA LEU A 319 -13.19 -0.71 17.21
C LEU A 319 -11.88 0.06 17.42
N PRO A 320 -10.85 -0.58 18.00
CA PRO A 320 -9.52 0.00 18.13
C PRO A 320 -8.96 0.48 16.79
N LEU A 321 -8.20 1.59 16.83
CA LEU A 321 -7.61 2.21 15.64
C LEU A 321 -6.83 1.19 14.79
N GLY A 322 -6.01 0.34 15.42
CA GLY A 322 -5.21 -0.66 14.71
C GLY A 322 -6.04 -1.61 13.84
N LEU A 323 -7.21 -2.06 14.32
CA LEU A 323 -8.11 -2.94 13.55
C LEU A 323 -8.79 -2.21 12.41
N THR A 324 -9.20 -0.97 12.63
CA THR A 324 -9.87 -0.16 11.60
C THR A 324 -8.93 0.35 10.51
N MET A 325 -7.63 0.41 10.81
CA MET A 325 -6.56 0.79 9.89
C MET A 325 -6.07 -0.36 9.00
N MET A 326 -6.14 -1.61 9.47
CA MET A 326 -5.70 -2.78 8.70
C MET A 326 -6.23 -2.83 7.26
N PRO A 327 -7.53 -2.54 7.00
CA PRO A 327 -8.07 -2.56 5.65
C PRO A 327 -7.40 -1.59 4.67
N LEU A 328 -6.72 -0.53 5.12
CA LEU A 328 -6.01 0.42 4.22
C LEU A 328 -5.03 -0.30 3.28
N ILE A 329 -4.53 -1.47 3.67
CA ILE A 329 -3.74 -2.38 2.84
C ILE A 329 -4.37 -2.69 1.47
N ALA A 330 -5.70 -2.64 1.37
CA ALA A 330 -6.43 -2.88 0.13
C ALA A 330 -6.09 -1.84 -0.94
N ILE A 331 -5.80 -0.59 -0.56
CA ILE A 331 -5.49 0.50 -1.49
C ILE A 331 -4.21 0.17 -2.29
N PRO A 332 -3.02 -0.01 -1.67
CA PRO A 332 -1.81 -0.28 -2.42
C PRO A 332 -1.90 -1.62 -3.16
N ILE A 333 -2.58 -2.64 -2.62
CA ILE A 333 -2.75 -3.93 -3.30
C ILE A 333 -3.57 -3.78 -4.59
N THR A 334 -4.78 -3.22 -4.52
CA THR A 334 -5.67 -3.16 -5.70
C THR A 334 -5.17 -2.16 -6.74
N PHE A 335 -4.50 -1.09 -6.33
CA PHE A 335 -3.89 -0.12 -7.25
C PHE A 335 -2.67 -0.72 -7.92
N THR A 336 -1.81 -1.38 -7.17
CA THR A 336 -0.68 -2.11 -7.74
C THR A 336 -1.19 -3.15 -8.73
N PHE A 337 -2.24 -3.91 -8.37
CA PHE A 337 -2.90 -4.85 -9.27
C PHE A 337 -3.50 -4.16 -10.51
N ALA A 338 -4.17 -3.02 -10.34
CA ALA A 338 -4.79 -2.27 -11.44
C ALA A 338 -3.75 -1.74 -12.43
N VAL A 339 -2.64 -1.21 -11.92
CA VAL A 339 -1.53 -0.66 -12.71
C VAL A 339 -0.75 -1.78 -13.38
N THR A 340 -0.50 -2.88 -12.68
CA THR A 340 0.25 -4.02 -13.22
C THR A 340 -0.63 -4.83 -14.17
N ARG A 341 -1.68 -5.52 -13.70
CA ARG A 341 -2.45 -6.51 -14.47
C ARG A 341 -3.18 -5.98 -15.70
N TYR A 342 -3.69 -4.76 -15.67
CA TYR A 342 -4.49 -4.26 -16.80
C TYR A 342 -3.70 -3.39 -17.77
N ARG A 343 -2.40 -3.20 -17.52
CA ARG A 343 -1.44 -2.72 -18.53
C ARG A 343 -0.62 -3.87 -19.11
N LEU A 344 -0.99 -5.10 -18.77
CA LEU A 344 -0.20 -6.33 -18.86
C LEU A 344 -0.65 -7.31 -19.95
N LEU A 345 -1.24 -6.86 -21.06
CA LEU A 345 -1.22 -7.69 -22.28
C LEU A 345 0.22 -7.86 -22.84
N SER A 346 1.25 -7.88 -21.99
CA SER A 346 2.67 -7.99 -22.41
C SER A 346 3.63 -8.64 -21.41
N ILE A 347 3.29 -8.95 -20.14
CA ILE A 347 4.26 -9.61 -19.22
C ILE A 347 3.57 -10.55 -18.21
N ASP A 348 2.95 -11.62 -18.68
CA ASP A 348 2.33 -12.66 -17.83
C ASP A 348 3.30 -13.45 -16.95
N ARG A 349 4.61 -13.25 -17.07
CA ARG A 349 5.62 -14.18 -16.49
C ARG A 349 6.26 -13.74 -15.17
N LEU A 350 6.30 -12.45 -14.83
CA LEU A 350 6.97 -11.96 -13.61
C LEU A 350 6.01 -11.67 -12.44
N ILE A 351 4.72 -11.49 -12.74
CA ILE A 351 3.73 -10.94 -11.80
C ILE A 351 2.98 -12.00 -11.00
N ASN A 352 2.93 -13.25 -11.47
CA ASN A 352 2.23 -14.32 -10.75
C ASN A 352 3.02 -14.94 -9.59
N ARG A 353 4.36 -14.77 -9.52
CA ARG A 353 5.14 -15.27 -8.36
C ARG A 353 5.47 -14.16 -7.37
N SER A 354 6.07 -13.04 -7.76
CA SER A 354 6.54 -12.11 -6.73
C SER A 354 5.41 -11.35 -6.02
N LEU A 355 4.36 -10.94 -6.75
CA LEU A 355 3.21 -10.22 -6.16
C LEU A 355 2.26 -11.14 -5.42
N VAL A 356 1.98 -12.33 -5.96
CA VAL A 356 1.14 -13.31 -5.26
C VAL A 356 1.84 -13.75 -3.99
N TYR A 357 3.14 -14.09 -4.02
CA TYR A 357 3.85 -14.55 -2.83
C TYR A 357 4.07 -13.41 -1.84
N GLY A 358 4.31 -12.18 -2.32
CA GLY A 358 4.37 -11.00 -1.46
C GLY A 358 3.05 -10.70 -0.77
N ALA A 359 1.95 -10.59 -1.52
CA ALA A 359 0.62 -10.31 -0.97
C ALA A 359 0.11 -11.45 -0.08
N LEU A 360 0.40 -12.70 -0.43
CA LEU A 360 0.01 -13.88 0.34
C LEU A 360 0.84 -14.02 1.61
N SER A 361 2.14 -13.70 1.56
CA SER A 361 2.97 -13.58 2.76
C SER A 361 2.46 -12.48 3.67
N LEU A 362 2.00 -11.36 3.08
CA LEU A 362 1.46 -10.24 3.82
C LEU A 362 0.11 -10.55 4.48
N VAL A 363 -0.80 -11.21 3.75
CA VAL A 363 -2.05 -11.75 4.30
C VAL A 363 -1.76 -12.77 5.39
N LEU A 364 -0.75 -13.62 5.21
CA LEU A 364 -0.33 -14.58 6.23
C LEU A 364 0.23 -13.88 7.48
N ILE A 365 0.96 -12.78 7.32
CA ILE A 365 1.45 -11.95 8.43
C ILE A 365 0.28 -11.27 9.15
N VAL A 366 -0.67 -10.68 8.42
CA VAL A 366 -1.88 -10.06 9.00
C VAL A 366 -2.73 -11.09 9.73
N PHE A 367 -2.97 -12.25 9.12
CA PHE A 367 -3.71 -13.35 9.74
C PHE A 367 -2.97 -13.90 10.97
N TYR A 368 -1.64 -14.00 10.91
CA TYR A 368 -0.82 -14.36 12.05
C TYR A 368 -1.03 -13.39 13.22
N PHE A 369 -0.93 -12.08 12.99
CA PHE A 369 -1.14 -11.10 14.04
C PHE A 369 -2.59 -11.07 14.55
N ALA A 370 -3.58 -11.24 13.68
CA ALA A 370 -4.99 -11.33 14.06
C ALA A 370 -5.28 -12.59 14.91
N ALA A 371 -4.72 -13.73 14.53
CA ALA A 371 -4.84 -14.97 15.29
C ALA A 371 -4.16 -14.85 16.65
N VAL A 372 -2.94 -14.31 16.72
CA VAL A 372 -2.25 -14.05 17.98
C VAL A 372 -3.08 -13.12 18.86
N ALA A 373 -3.62 -12.02 18.34
CA ALA A 373 -4.48 -11.12 19.10
C ALA A 373 -5.76 -11.80 19.61
N PHE A 374 -6.40 -12.63 18.78
CA PHE A 374 -7.61 -13.37 19.14
C PHE A 374 -7.33 -14.42 20.23
N PHE A 375 -6.30 -15.24 20.06
CA PHE A 375 -5.95 -16.26 21.05
C PHE A 375 -5.41 -15.65 22.34
N SER A 376 -4.65 -14.56 22.28
CA SER A 376 -4.23 -13.82 23.47
C SER A 376 -5.42 -13.29 24.26
N ARG A 377 -6.46 -12.75 23.60
CA ARG A 377 -7.70 -12.34 24.26
C ARG A 377 -8.47 -13.53 24.84
N MET A 378 -8.56 -14.65 24.13
CA MET A 378 -9.22 -15.86 24.64
C MET A 378 -8.52 -16.41 25.88
N VAL A 379 -7.17 -16.43 25.89
CA VAL A 379 -6.40 -16.82 27.08
C VAL A 379 -6.65 -15.84 28.22
N GLN A 380 -6.67 -14.53 27.98
CA GLN A 380 -6.99 -13.54 29.02
C GLN A 380 -8.39 -13.71 29.61
N ILE A 381 -9.38 -14.03 28.78
CA ILE A 381 -10.76 -14.26 29.21
C ILE A 381 -10.88 -15.58 29.99
N MET A 382 -10.18 -16.63 29.56
CA MET A 382 -10.19 -17.95 30.20
C MET A 382 -9.34 -18.01 31.47
N ALA A 383 -8.30 -17.18 31.56
CA ALA A 383 -7.40 -17.06 32.71
C ALA A 383 -7.80 -15.93 33.68
N ALA A 384 -9.01 -15.39 33.55
CA ALA A 384 -9.55 -14.39 34.48
C ALA A 384 -9.55 -14.97 35.91
N GLY A 385 -8.55 -14.57 36.71
CA GLY A 385 -8.33 -15.05 38.07
C GLY A 385 -6.89 -15.47 38.40
N VAL A 386 -5.96 -15.50 37.44
CA VAL A 386 -4.55 -15.85 37.68
C VAL A 386 -3.68 -14.60 37.50
N GLU A 387 -3.24 -14.00 38.61
CA GLU A 387 -2.33 -12.83 38.61
C GLU A 387 -0.87 -13.17 38.29
N ASP A 388 -0.54 -14.46 38.14
CA ASP A 388 0.82 -14.90 37.86
C ASP A 388 1.20 -14.63 36.40
N THR A 389 1.98 -13.56 36.21
CA THR A 389 2.53 -13.10 34.93
C THR A 389 3.30 -14.21 34.18
N THR A 390 3.83 -15.18 34.92
CA THR A 390 4.56 -16.34 34.39
C THR A 390 3.64 -17.28 33.61
N ILE A 391 2.42 -17.49 34.10
CA ILE A 391 1.44 -18.40 33.47
C ILE A 391 0.89 -17.79 32.20
N VAL A 392 0.60 -16.49 32.19
CA VAL A 392 0.16 -15.76 30.99
C VAL A 392 1.27 -15.74 29.93
N PHE A 393 2.52 -15.51 30.32
CA PHE A 393 3.67 -15.56 29.43
C PHE A 393 3.88 -16.96 28.82
N LEU A 394 3.88 -18.01 29.66
CA LEU A 394 4.03 -19.40 29.22
C LEU A 394 2.89 -19.84 28.30
N SER A 395 1.66 -19.43 28.60
CA SER A 395 0.48 -19.74 27.77
C SER A 395 0.56 -19.07 26.40
N THR A 396 0.98 -17.80 26.37
CA THR A 396 1.19 -17.07 25.11
C THR A 396 2.32 -17.68 24.29
N LEU A 397 3.41 -18.09 24.94
CA LEU A 397 4.55 -18.77 24.31
C LEU A 397 4.15 -20.14 23.75
N LEU A 398 3.34 -20.91 24.49
CA LEU A 398 2.82 -22.20 24.07
C LEU A 398 1.94 -22.06 22.83
N VAL A 399 1.02 -21.08 22.82
CA VAL A 399 0.17 -20.78 21.66
C VAL A 399 1.04 -20.38 20.44
N ALA A 400 2.04 -19.53 20.63
CA ALA A 400 2.96 -19.12 19.56
C ALA A 400 3.73 -20.31 18.98
N LEU A 401 4.21 -21.23 19.83
CA LEU A 401 4.91 -22.45 19.42
C LEU A 401 3.98 -23.45 18.71
N LEU A 402 2.74 -23.62 19.16
CA LEU A 402 1.73 -24.47 18.51
C LEU A 402 1.27 -23.89 17.16
N PHE A 403 1.41 -22.58 16.96
CA PHE A 403 1.08 -21.94 15.69
C PHE A 403 2.16 -22.08 14.62
N LEU A 404 3.41 -22.38 14.98
CA LEU A 404 4.49 -22.65 14.02
C LEU A 404 4.17 -23.81 13.05
N PRO A 405 3.74 -25.00 13.52
CA PRO A 405 3.35 -26.09 12.62
C PRO A 405 2.08 -25.77 11.83
N ALA A 406 1.13 -25.00 12.39
CA ALA A 406 -0.05 -24.53 11.67
C ALA A 406 0.33 -23.59 10.52
N ARG A 407 1.27 -22.65 10.75
CA ARG A 407 1.83 -21.77 9.73
C ARG A 407 2.44 -22.56 8.58
N GLN A 408 3.24 -23.59 8.88
CA GLN A 408 3.84 -24.43 7.85
C GLN A 408 2.79 -25.18 7.03
N ARG A 409 1.70 -25.66 7.65
CA ARG A 409 0.60 -26.33 6.94
C ARG A 409 -0.23 -25.39 6.08
N ILE A 410 -0.51 -24.19 6.57
CA ILE A 410 -1.20 -23.15 5.81
C ILE A 410 -0.34 -22.75 4.60
N GLN A 411 0.97 -22.53 4.81
CA GLN A 411 1.90 -22.20 3.73
C GLN A 411 2.02 -23.33 2.71
N ALA A 412 2.08 -24.59 3.15
CA ALA A 412 2.07 -25.75 2.27
C ALA A 412 0.73 -25.95 1.53
N ALA A 413 -0.41 -25.67 2.16
CA ALA A 413 -1.72 -25.73 1.52
C ALA A 413 -1.88 -24.63 0.48
N ILE A 414 -1.37 -23.45 0.79
CA ILE A 414 -1.29 -22.30 -0.11
C ILE A 414 -0.40 -22.64 -1.31
N ASP A 415 0.82 -23.14 -1.07
CA ASP A 415 1.72 -23.60 -2.13
C ASP A 415 0.99 -24.65 -2.98
N ARG A 416 0.34 -25.64 -2.38
CA ARG A 416 -0.39 -26.68 -3.12
C ARG A 416 -1.58 -26.17 -3.94
N THR A 417 -2.21 -25.07 -3.53
CA THR A 417 -3.38 -24.48 -4.20
C THR A 417 -2.98 -23.51 -5.31
N PHE A 418 -1.87 -22.77 -5.14
CA PHE A 418 -1.39 -21.78 -6.11
C PHE A 418 -0.29 -22.31 -7.05
N TYR A 419 0.51 -23.29 -6.64
CA TYR A 419 1.46 -24.02 -7.51
C TYR A 419 0.82 -25.18 -8.27
N ARG A 420 -0.51 -25.34 -8.22
CA ARG A 420 -1.14 -26.51 -8.84
C ARG A 420 -1.00 -26.55 -10.36
N HIS A 421 -0.61 -25.44 -11.03
CA HIS A 421 -0.23 -25.46 -12.44
C HIS A 421 1.13 -24.79 -12.68
N LYS A 422 2.06 -25.55 -13.28
CA LYS A 422 3.45 -25.20 -13.68
C LYS A 422 4.55 -25.44 -12.64
N ILE A 423 4.68 -26.68 -12.19
CA ILE A 423 6.00 -27.35 -12.07
C ILE A 423 6.03 -28.49 -13.10
N ALA A 424 6.15 -28.10 -14.37
CA ALA A 424 6.54 -28.95 -15.48
C ALA A 424 7.02 -28.04 -16.62
N PHE A 425 8.00 -27.19 -16.34
CA PHE A 425 8.56 -26.26 -17.35
C PHE A 425 10.08 -26.18 -17.29
N GLN A 426 10.74 -27.28 -16.89
CA GLN A 426 12.19 -27.45 -17.08
C GLN A 426 12.60 -28.85 -17.56
N GLN A 427 11.68 -29.68 -18.06
CA GLN A 427 12.05 -30.94 -18.75
C GLN A 427 11.55 -31.05 -20.19
N VAL A 428 10.84 -30.06 -20.72
CA VAL A 428 10.27 -30.14 -22.08
C VAL A 428 11.21 -29.70 -23.22
N PRO A 429 12.30 -28.92 -23.03
CA PRO A 429 13.22 -28.64 -24.15
C PRO A 429 14.32 -29.69 -24.39
N VAL A 430 14.47 -30.72 -23.54
CA VAL A 430 15.56 -31.71 -23.67
C VAL A 430 15.10 -33.01 -24.32
N GLN A 431 13.79 -33.31 -24.35
CA GLN A 431 13.25 -34.46 -25.08
C GLN A 431 12.95 -34.17 -26.56
N VAL A 432 12.55 -32.95 -26.91
CA VAL A 432 12.27 -32.60 -28.32
C VAL A 432 13.56 -32.58 -29.16
N GLY A 433 14.70 -32.24 -28.57
CA GLY A 433 15.99 -32.26 -29.28
C GLY A 433 16.56 -33.65 -29.56
N ARG A 434 16.03 -34.72 -28.94
CA ARG A 434 16.50 -36.11 -29.13
C ARG A 434 15.57 -36.99 -29.97
N GLU A 435 14.29 -36.64 -30.11
CA GLU A 435 13.38 -37.31 -31.04
C GLU A 435 13.43 -36.74 -32.48
N LEU A 436 14.04 -35.57 -32.68
CA LEU A 436 14.22 -34.96 -34.00
C LEU A 436 15.33 -35.59 -34.86
N SER A 437 16.02 -36.65 -34.40
CA SER A 437 17.14 -37.24 -35.14
C SER A 437 16.84 -38.54 -35.88
N THR A 438 15.62 -39.06 -35.87
CA THR A 438 15.29 -40.27 -36.63
C THR A 438 13.85 -40.23 -37.11
N THR A 439 13.68 -39.79 -38.36
CA THR A 439 12.47 -39.95 -39.19
C THR A 439 11.24 -39.15 -38.74
N LEU A 440 11.21 -37.86 -39.12
CA LEU A 440 10.02 -37.01 -39.03
C LEU A 440 8.92 -37.54 -39.97
N LEU A 441 7.96 -38.27 -39.42
CA LEU A 441 6.67 -38.49 -40.07
C LEU A 441 5.90 -37.17 -40.06
N PHE A 442 5.80 -36.55 -41.23
CA PHE A 442 5.13 -35.28 -41.54
C PHE A 442 3.76 -35.06 -40.84
N ASP A 443 3.03 -36.14 -40.56
CA ASP A 443 1.76 -36.12 -39.83
C ASP A 443 1.91 -35.60 -38.39
N GLN A 444 3.02 -35.91 -37.71
CA GLN A 444 3.28 -35.47 -36.34
C GLN A 444 3.62 -33.97 -36.27
N LEU A 445 4.31 -33.45 -37.29
CA LEU A 445 4.57 -32.02 -37.44
C LEU A 445 3.26 -31.26 -37.69
N THR A 446 2.39 -31.81 -38.52
CA THR A 446 1.07 -31.24 -38.80
C THR A 446 0.23 -31.15 -37.52
N LEU A 447 0.16 -32.21 -36.72
CA LEU A 447 -0.52 -32.21 -35.41
C LEU A 447 0.12 -31.24 -34.40
N LEU A 448 1.44 -31.15 -34.37
CA LEU A 448 2.11 -30.19 -33.48
C LEU A 448 1.74 -28.74 -33.82
N LEU A 449 1.72 -28.40 -35.12
CA LEU A 449 1.51 -27.04 -35.61
C LEU A 449 0.03 -26.63 -35.65
N THR A 450 -0.89 -27.55 -35.92
CA THR A 450 -2.32 -27.24 -36.06
C THR A 450 -3.13 -27.48 -34.78
N GLU A 451 -2.67 -28.32 -33.86
CA GLU A 451 -3.42 -28.64 -32.63
C GLU A 451 -2.69 -28.20 -31.35
N HIS A 452 -1.46 -28.66 -31.13
CA HIS A 452 -0.77 -28.41 -29.87
C HIS A 452 -0.28 -26.97 -29.70
N LEU A 453 0.25 -26.36 -30.76
CA LEU A 453 0.75 -24.99 -30.73
C LEU A 453 -0.40 -23.97 -30.55
N PRO A 454 -1.50 -24.04 -31.31
CA PRO A 454 -2.64 -23.12 -31.18
C PRO A 454 -3.33 -23.23 -29.82
N GLN A 455 -3.53 -24.45 -29.29
CA GLN A 455 -4.08 -24.65 -27.94
C GLN A 455 -3.18 -24.03 -26.85
N ARG A 456 -1.85 -24.15 -26.99
CA ARG A 456 -0.89 -23.55 -26.05
C ARG A 456 -0.81 -22.02 -26.14
N LEU A 457 -1.13 -21.46 -27.30
CA LEU A 457 -1.13 -20.02 -27.55
C LEU A 457 -2.52 -19.38 -27.41
N GLU A 458 -3.55 -20.15 -27.05
CA GLU A 458 -4.95 -19.71 -26.94
C GLU A 458 -5.48 -19.05 -28.23
N ILE A 459 -5.07 -19.57 -29.39
CA ILE A 459 -5.50 -19.07 -30.72
C ILE A 459 -6.76 -19.84 -31.15
N ALA A 460 -7.74 -19.15 -31.74
CA ALA A 460 -9.06 -19.70 -32.09
C ALA A 460 -9.03 -20.83 -33.14
N GLY A 461 -7.98 -20.88 -33.97
CA GLY A 461 -7.76 -21.96 -34.91
C GLY A 461 -6.47 -21.78 -35.70
N ALA A 462 -6.02 -22.86 -36.34
CA ALA A 462 -4.87 -22.83 -37.25
C ALA A 462 -5.10 -23.76 -38.44
N VAL A 463 -4.55 -23.36 -39.59
CA VAL A 463 -4.56 -24.14 -40.83
C VAL A 463 -3.13 -24.15 -41.36
N LEU A 464 -2.61 -25.33 -41.65
CA LEU A 464 -1.29 -25.49 -42.27
C LEU A 464 -1.47 -25.55 -43.79
N TYR A 465 -0.73 -24.72 -44.53
CA TYR A 465 -0.73 -24.72 -45.99
C TYR A 465 0.63 -25.18 -46.50
N ILE A 466 0.62 -26.01 -47.53
CA ILE A 466 1.82 -26.54 -48.15
C ILE A 466 1.78 -26.20 -49.63
N LEU A 467 2.91 -25.67 -50.12
CA LEU A 467 3.07 -25.37 -51.53
C LEU A 467 3.26 -26.66 -52.29
N ASP A 468 2.33 -26.96 -53.19
CA ASP A 468 2.54 -27.93 -54.25
C ASP A 468 3.35 -27.24 -55.36
N GLU A 469 4.61 -27.65 -55.56
CA GLU A 469 5.51 -27.04 -56.53
C GLU A 469 5.08 -27.29 -57.98
N GLU A 470 4.43 -28.43 -58.28
CA GLU A 470 3.96 -28.75 -59.64
C GLU A 470 2.71 -27.94 -59.99
N ALA A 471 1.76 -27.85 -59.06
CA ALA A 471 0.53 -27.08 -59.24
C ALA A 471 0.69 -25.58 -58.94
N SER A 472 1.82 -25.17 -58.35
CA SER A 472 2.10 -23.78 -57.97
C SER A 472 1.03 -23.17 -57.04
N GLN A 473 0.40 -24.00 -56.21
CA GLN A 473 -0.74 -23.64 -55.35
C GLN A 473 -0.54 -24.13 -53.92
N PHE A 474 -1.05 -23.38 -52.94
CA PHE A 474 -1.07 -23.80 -51.55
C PHE A 474 -2.27 -24.71 -51.28
N THR A 475 -2.00 -25.94 -50.86
CA THR A 475 -3.03 -26.90 -50.44
C THR A 475 -3.12 -26.93 -48.92
N PRO A 476 -4.33 -26.91 -48.32
CA PRO A 476 -4.49 -27.02 -46.89
C PRO A 476 -4.21 -28.46 -46.45
N HIS A 477 -3.31 -28.63 -45.48
CA HIS A 477 -2.93 -29.91 -44.91
C HIS A 477 -3.17 -29.88 -43.40
N GLY A 478 -4.44 -30.08 -43.01
CA GLY A 478 -4.91 -30.06 -41.62
C GLY A 478 -5.47 -28.70 -41.16
N SER A 479 -6.61 -28.74 -40.48
CA SER A 479 -7.22 -27.58 -39.80
C SER A 479 -7.83 -27.99 -38.47
N LEU A 480 -7.66 -27.15 -37.44
CA LEU A 480 -8.40 -27.27 -36.18
C LEU A 480 -8.97 -25.91 -35.81
N GLY A 481 -10.30 -25.79 -35.79
CA GLY A 481 -11.03 -24.56 -35.44
C GLY A 481 -11.00 -23.42 -36.48
N GLY A 482 -10.11 -23.47 -37.46
CA GLY A 482 -10.05 -22.51 -38.58
C GLY A 482 -10.69 -23.08 -39.86
N GLU A 483 -11.53 -22.29 -40.52
CA GLU A 483 -12.02 -22.65 -41.86
C GLU A 483 -10.86 -22.57 -42.88
N PRO A 484 -10.72 -23.57 -43.78
CA PRO A 484 -9.75 -23.50 -44.86
C PRO A 484 -10.07 -22.29 -45.74
N ILE A 485 -9.14 -21.36 -45.80
CA ILE A 485 -9.17 -20.22 -46.71
C ILE A 485 -8.99 -20.73 -48.15
N PRO A 486 -9.80 -20.25 -49.12
CA PRO A 486 -9.71 -20.68 -50.52
C PRO A 486 -8.34 -20.42 -51.14
N ALA A 487 -7.89 -21.31 -52.03
CA ALA A 487 -6.58 -21.24 -52.70
C ALA A 487 -6.36 -19.95 -53.53
N GLN A 488 -7.43 -19.20 -53.83
CA GLN A 488 -7.39 -17.93 -54.56
C GLN A 488 -7.34 -16.69 -53.66
N ALA A 489 -7.16 -16.86 -52.34
CA ALA A 489 -7.16 -15.73 -51.43
C ALA A 489 -5.99 -14.75 -51.74
N PRO A 490 -6.27 -13.42 -51.80
CA PRO A 490 -5.33 -12.44 -52.33
C PRO A 490 -4.02 -12.30 -51.53
N PHE A 491 -3.95 -12.81 -50.29
CA PHE A 491 -2.74 -12.79 -49.48
C PHE A 491 -1.81 -14.00 -49.72
N LEU A 492 -2.28 -15.07 -50.38
CA LEU A 492 -1.45 -16.25 -50.66
C LEU A 492 -0.39 -15.97 -51.74
N THR A 493 -0.69 -15.10 -52.70
CA THR A 493 0.24 -14.67 -53.76
C THR A 493 1.49 -13.96 -53.19
N PRO A 494 1.38 -12.89 -52.37
CA PRO A 494 2.56 -12.27 -51.76
C PRO A 494 3.30 -13.19 -50.78
N LEU A 495 2.64 -14.21 -50.21
CA LEU A 495 3.28 -15.21 -49.36
C LEU A 495 4.21 -16.14 -50.15
N ARG A 496 3.84 -16.47 -51.39
CA ARG A 496 4.66 -17.23 -52.33
C ARG A 496 5.94 -16.47 -52.71
N ASP A 497 5.82 -15.19 -52.99
CA ASP A 497 6.93 -14.39 -53.55
C ASP A 497 7.91 -13.88 -52.48
N ALA A 498 7.51 -13.82 -51.21
CA ALA A 498 8.28 -13.12 -50.18
C ALA A 498 9.53 -13.86 -49.70
N GLY A 499 9.60 -15.19 -49.83
CA GLY A 499 10.73 -16.02 -49.38
C GLY A 499 11.11 -15.85 -47.89
N ARG A 500 10.26 -15.18 -47.10
CA ARG A 500 10.50 -14.81 -45.70
C ARG A 500 9.18 -14.81 -44.92
N PRO A 501 9.22 -14.99 -43.59
CA PRO A 501 8.01 -14.97 -42.76
C PRO A 501 7.29 -13.62 -42.89
N LEU A 502 6.00 -13.65 -43.20
CA LEU A 502 5.14 -12.48 -43.26
C LEU A 502 4.04 -12.59 -42.20
N VAL A 503 3.75 -11.47 -41.53
CA VAL A 503 2.62 -11.35 -40.61
C VAL A 503 1.56 -10.50 -41.30
N TRP A 504 0.40 -11.10 -41.55
CA TRP A 504 -0.74 -10.41 -42.16
C TRP A 504 -1.83 -10.19 -41.10
N THR A 505 -2.31 -8.96 -40.98
CA THR A 505 -3.44 -8.59 -40.13
C THR A 505 -4.56 -8.11 -41.03
N GLY A 506 -5.70 -8.81 -41.01
CA GLY A 506 -6.82 -8.49 -41.89
C GLY A 506 -7.47 -7.17 -41.55
N ASP A 507 -7.34 -6.21 -42.46
CA ASP A 507 -8.30 -5.14 -42.72
C ASP A 507 -8.66 -5.18 -44.21
#